data_AF-A0A365N541-F1
#
_entry.id   AF-A0A365N541-F1
#
_cell.length_a   1.000
_cell.length_b   1.000
_cell.length_c   1.000
_cell.angle_alpha   90.00
_cell.angle_beta   90.00
_cell.angle_gamma   90.00
#
_symmetry.space_group_name_H-M   'P 1'
#
loop_
_entity.id
_entity.type
_entity.pdbx_description
1 polymer ?
#
loop_
_entity_poly.entity_id
_entity_poly.type
_entity_poly.pdbx_seq_one_letter_code
_entity_poly.pdbx_strand_id
1 'polypeptide(L)'
;MQTSPPTIFVDSLPKGSRVTFRDSTFFARNRPGVAFPSADQVRAKSEAGDHVLHRKNTVIFESLGLVVKFGKEPRVTAAEGQCLWWLRRCLPSVPVPEIYGWTDDGGEGFLYMQLVEGVTLEKRWDSLSREDKVGVCEQLRDMLDELRQVKRDPEDEFLGQINRGPLQDVVFADGTRPKAGPFLSMKEFHDWFSFLVRRQSASGPHWEDYELEDIPDPYRQLLPDDPGVVFTHADLHPSNIMVSEGSPCRINAVIDWHQSGWYPDYWEFYKAEYTNHWESEWVQEYIPMFLNKPRETFLNGIDSYAASWGFM
;
A
#
# COMPACT_ATOMS: atom_id res chain seq x y z
N MET A 1 10.01 -26.65 -12.50
CA MET A 1 10.51 -26.71 -11.12
C MET A 1 9.81 -25.58 -10.38
N GLN A 2 8.92 -25.89 -9.44
CA GLN A 2 8.28 -24.85 -8.62
C GLN A 2 9.36 -24.32 -7.67
N THR A 3 9.88 -23.14 -7.95
CA THR A 3 10.77 -22.43 -7.03
C THR A 3 10.01 -22.19 -5.74
N SER A 4 10.64 -22.44 -4.59
CA SER A 4 10.02 -22.12 -3.30
C SER A 4 9.63 -20.64 -3.28
N PRO A 5 8.47 -20.27 -2.69
CA PRO A 5 8.09 -18.86 -2.62
C PRO A 5 9.17 -18.02 -1.95
N PRO A 6 9.46 -16.81 -2.45
CA PRO A 6 10.49 -15.95 -1.89
C PRO A 6 10.14 -15.53 -0.46
N THR A 7 11.17 -15.36 0.37
CA THR A 7 11.05 -14.94 1.77
C THR A 7 11.64 -13.55 1.94
N ILE A 8 10.92 -12.66 2.62
CA ILE A 8 11.42 -11.33 2.96
C ILE A 8 12.20 -11.44 4.28
N PHE A 9 13.50 -11.13 4.23
CA PHE A 9 14.34 -10.95 5.42
C PHE A 9 14.60 -9.45 5.62
N VAL A 10 14.18 -8.89 6.76
CA VAL A 10 14.30 -7.44 7.04
C VAL A 10 15.75 -6.97 6.91
N ASP A 11 16.71 -7.79 7.34
CA ASP A 11 18.13 -7.45 7.26
C ASP A 11 18.71 -7.41 5.84
N SER A 12 18.03 -8.04 4.88
CA SER A 12 18.43 -8.00 3.46
C SER A 12 18.02 -6.71 2.75
N LEU A 13 17.09 -5.93 3.34
CA LEU A 13 16.56 -4.72 2.72
C LEU A 13 17.64 -3.63 2.70
N PRO A 14 17.72 -2.79 1.65
CA PRO A 14 18.68 -1.69 1.63
C PRO A 14 18.43 -0.72 2.79
N LYS A 15 19.50 -0.36 3.51
CA LYS A 15 19.45 0.48 4.71
C LYS A 15 20.04 1.87 4.45
N GLY A 16 19.62 2.84 5.25
CA GLY A 16 20.17 4.20 5.25
C GLY A 16 19.21 5.26 4.72
N SER A 17 19.46 6.51 5.11
CA SER A 17 18.65 7.67 4.73
C SER A 17 18.94 8.18 3.31
N ARG A 18 20.04 7.74 2.69
CA ARG A 18 20.39 8.05 1.30
C ARG A 18 20.89 6.80 0.60
N VAL A 19 20.14 6.35 -0.40
CA VAL A 19 20.44 5.15 -1.18
C VAL A 19 20.32 5.49 -2.67
N THR A 20 21.21 4.94 -3.49
CA THR A 20 21.19 5.10 -4.94
C THR A 20 21.60 3.79 -5.60
N PHE A 21 20.72 3.24 -6.43
CA PHE A 21 20.99 2.01 -7.18
C PHE A 21 21.64 2.38 -8.52
N ARG A 22 22.98 2.36 -8.56
CA ARG A 22 23.77 2.79 -9.73
C ARG A 22 23.63 1.88 -10.94
N ASP A 23 23.18 0.65 -10.72
CA ASP A 23 22.83 -0.36 -11.71
C ASP A 23 21.40 -0.21 -12.27
N SER A 24 20.61 0.75 -11.77
CA SER A 24 19.23 0.95 -12.21
C SER A 24 19.10 1.44 -13.65
N THR A 25 17.92 1.22 -14.24
CA THR A 25 17.64 1.68 -15.62
C THR A 25 17.74 3.19 -15.78
N PHE A 26 17.58 3.96 -14.70
CA PHE A 26 17.78 5.41 -14.72
C PHE A 26 19.17 5.80 -15.24
N PHE A 27 20.23 5.20 -14.70
CA PHE A 27 21.60 5.53 -15.09
C PHE A 27 22.01 4.89 -16.42
N ALA A 28 21.35 3.79 -16.81
CA ALA A 28 21.57 3.16 -18.11
C ALA A 28 20.94 3.95 -19.28
N ARG A 29 19.76 4.55 -19.07
CA ARG A 29 18.99 5.29 -20.09
C ARG A 29 19.47 6.73 -20.27
N ASN A 30 19.92 7.37 -19.20
CA ASN A 30 20.26 8.79 -19.19
C ASN A 30 21.76 9.01 -19.45
N ARG A 31 22.13 10.25 -19.79
CA ARG A 31 23.51 10.63 -20.09
C ARG A 31 24.49 10.30 -18.94
N PRO A 32 25.76 9.96 -19.24
CA PRO A 32 26.79 9.79 -18.22
C PRO A 32 26.88 11.01 -17.28
N GLY A 33 26.99 10.76 -15.98
CA GLY A 33 27.05 11.81 -14.96
C GLY A 33 25.70 12.45 -14.60
N VAL A 34 24.57 11.92 -15.10
CA VAL A 34 23.25 12.34 -14.63
C VAL A 34 23.13 12.12 -13.11
N ALA A 35 22.45 13.04 -12.44
CA ALA A 35 22.08 12.94 -11.03
C ALA A 35 20.57 13.06 -10.88
N PHE A 36 20.04 12.58 -9.77
CA PHE A 36 18.66 12.87 -9.41
C PHE A 36 18.45 14.38 -9.20
N PRO A 37 17.25 14.90 -9.48
CA PRO A 37 16.89 16.26 -9.08
C PRO A 37 17.11 16.45 -7.57
N SER A 38 17.64 17.60 -7.16
CA SER A 38 17.81 17.94 -5.76
C SER A 38 16.46 18.13 -5.07
N ALA A 39 16.44 18.04 -3.73
CA ALA A 39 15.24 18.30 -2.94
C ALA A 39 14.62 19.67 -3.27
N ASP A 40 15.45 20.72 -3.40
CA ASP A 40 15.00 22.06 -3.79
C ASP A 40 14.38 22.11 -5.19
N GLN A 41 14.93 21.37 -6.17
CA GLN A 41 14.35 21.30 -7.52
C GLN A 41 12.99 20.60 -7.51
N VAL A 42 12.84 19.54 -6.71
CA VAL A 42 11.57 18.82 -6.56
C VAL A 42 10.52 19.73 -5.90
N ARG A 43 10.87 20.39 -4.79
CA ARG A 43 9.98 21.34 -4.08
C ARG A 43 9.54 22.48 -4.99
N ALA A 44 10.48 23.16 -5.64
CA ALA A 44 10.20 24.28 -6.53
C ALA A 44 9.26 23.88 -7.69
N LYS A 45 9.44 22.67 -8.25
CA LYS A 45 8.56 22.16 -9.30
C LYS A 45 7.14 21.88 -8.78
N SER A 46 7.00 21.29 -7.59
CA SER A 46 5.69 21.09 -6.96
C SER A 46 4.98 22.42 -6.67
N GLU A 47 5.70 23.40 -6.10
CA GLU A 47 5.19 24.75 -5.78
C GLU A 47 4.73 25.52 -7.03
N ALA A 48 5.37 25.29 -8.18
CA ALA A 48 4.97 25.85 -9.47
C ALA A 48 3.69 25.24 -10.05
N GLY A 49 3.08 24.26 -9.38
CA GLY A 49 1.87 23.56 -9.87
C GLY A 49 2.16 22.41 -10.83
N ASP A 50 3.43 22.08 -11.07
CA ASP A 50 3.89 21.01 -11.95
C ASP A 50 4.04 19.69 -11.17
N HIS A 51 2.92 19.27 -10.58
CA HIS A 51 2.74 18.05 -9.82
C HIS A 51 1.55 17.26 -10.38
N VAL A 52 1.47 15.98 -10.04
CA VAL A 52 0.32 15.14 -10.43
C VAL A 52 -0.95 15.73 -9.81
N LEU A 53 -1.98 15.98 -10.63
CA LEU A 53 -3.26 16.54 -10.19
C LEU A 53 -3.74 15.87 -8.88
N HIS A 54 -4.09 16.68 -7.89
CA HIS A 54 -4.51 16.28 -6.53
C HIS A 54 -3.44 15.62 -5.64
N ARG A 55 -2.21 15.43 -6.11
CA ARG A 55 -1.06 14.88 -5.35
C ARG A 55 0.13 15.85 -5.37
N LYS A 56 0.10 16.88 -4.51
CA LYS A 56 1.19 17.87 -4.36
C LYS A 56 2.55 17.24 -3.99
N ASN A 57 2.54 16.03 -3.45
CA ASN A 57 3.71 15.26 -3.05
C ASN A 57 4.34 14.45 -4.19
N THR A 58 3.87 14.56 -5.44
CA THR A 58 4.39 13.77 -6.56
C THR A 58 4.67 14.66 -7.77
N VAL A 59 5.92 14.69 -8.22
CA VAL A 59 6.37 15.48 -9.39
C VAL A 59 6.97 14.58 -10.47
N ILE A 60 6.77 14.95 -11.74
CA ILE A 60 7.21 14.16 -12.90
C ILE A 60 8.31 14.90 -13.67
N PHE A 61 9.47 14.27 -13.80
CA PHE A 61 10.55 14.71 -14.68
C PHE A 61 10.56 13.84 -15.95
N GLU A 62 9.68 14.16 -16.89
CA GLU A 62 9.46 13.37 -18.12
C GLU A 62 10.75 13.17 -18.93
N SER A 63 11.58 14.20 -19.06
CA SER A 63 12.86 14.14 -19.77
C SER A 63 13.87 13.16 -19.16
N LEU A 64 13.65 12.75 -17.91
CA LEU A 64 14.45 11.74 -17.21
C LEU A 64 13.72 10.39 -17.09
N GLY A 65 12.46 10.32 -17.52
CA GLY A 65 11.54 9.20 -17.28
C GLY A 65 11.40 8.88 -15.79
N LEU A 66 11.28 9.93 -14.96
CA LEU A 66 11.39 9.86 -13.51
C LEU A 66 10.14 10.45 -12.85
N VAL A 67 9.64 9.78 -11.81
CA VAL A 67 8.68 10.31 -10.85
C VAL A 67 9.39 10.45 -9.51
N VAL A 68 9.14 11.55 -8.81
CA VAL A 68 9.61 11.76 -7.45
C VAL A 68 8.42 11.94 -6.52
N LYS A 69 8.27 11.03 -5.55
CA LYS A 69 7.34 11.16 -4.43
C LYS A 69 8.10 11.70 -3.24
N PHE A 70 7.62 12.77 -2.62
CA PHE A 70 8.33 13.45 -1.53
C PHE A 70 7.40 13.92 -0.42
N GLY A 71 7.88 13.92 0.82
CA GLY A 71 7.09 14.36 1.95
C GLY A 71 7.60 13.83 3.28
N LYS A 72 6.96 14.25 4.36
CA LYS A 72 7.29 13.81 5.72
C LYS A 72 6.60 12.49 6.06
N GLU A 73 7.17 11.76 7.00
CA GLU A 73 6.48 10.64 7.64
C GLU A 73 5.12 11.10 8.23
N PRO A 74 4.09 10.24 8.22
CA PRO A 74 4.08 8.85 7.70
C PRO A 74 3.94 8.71 6.17
N ARG A 75 3.75 9.80 5.43
CA ARG A 75 3.27 9.74 4.02
C ARG A 75 4.31 9.23 3.03
N VAL A 76 5.58 9.47 3.29
CA VAL A 76 6.70 9.03 2.45
C VAL A 76 7.78 8.48 3.36
N THR A 77 8.09 7.19 3.19
CA THR A 77 9.07 6.49 4.02
C THR A 77 9.97 5.62 3.15
N ALA A 78 11.14 5.25 3.67
CA ALA A 78 12.02 4.30 2.98
C ALA A 78 11.38 2.91 2.81
N ALA A 79 10.32 2.58 3.57
CA ALA A 79 9.63 1.29 3.49
C ALA A 79 8.99 1.07 2.10
N GLU A 80 8.42 2.12 1.50
CA GLU A 80 7.88 2.05 0.13
C GLU A 80 9.00 1.76 -0.88
N GLY A 81 10.14 2.46 -0.75
CA GLY A 81 11.32 2.21 -1.59
C GLY A 81 11.89 0.80 -1.42
N GLN A 82 11.95 0.28 -0.19
CA GLN A 82 12.39 -1.08 0.11
C GLN A 82 11.42 -2.12 -0.47
N CYS A 83 10.10 -1.86 -0.40
CA CYS A 83 9.07 -2.70 -0.99
C CYS A 83 9.22 -2.81 -2.51
N LEU A 84 9.29 -1.67 -3.21
CA LEU A 84 9.50 -1.62 -4.66
C LEU A 84 10.81 -2.33 -5.06
N TRP A 85 11.89 -2.11 -4.29
CA TRP A 85 13.20 -2.72 -4.54
C TRP A 85 13.12 -4.26 -4.47
N TRP A 86 12.42 -4.78 -3.46
CA TRP A 86 12.32 -6.21 -3.20
C TRP A 86 11.37 -6.90 -4.18
N LEU A 87 10.16 -6.36 -4.38
CA LEU A 87 9.17 -6.91 -5.32
C LEU A 87 9.74 -7.02 -6.73
N ARG A 88 10.41 -5.97 -7.22
CA ARG A 88 11.00 -5.97 -8.57
C ARG A 88 12.03 -7.08 -8.79
N ARG A 89 12.74 -7.48 -7.72
CA ARG A 89 13.82 -8.49 -7.74
C ARG A 89 13.30 -9.91 -7.49
N CYS A 90 12.31 -10.05 -6.62
CA CYS A 90 11.87 -11.34 -6.10
C CYS A 90 10.52 -11.80 -6.67
N LEU A 91 9.70 -10.90 -7.20
CA LEU A 91 8.39 -11.19 -7.84
C LEU A 91 8.27 -10.44 -9.19
N PRO A 92 8.98 -10.87 -10.24
CA PRO A 92 8.93 -10.20 -11.54
C PRO A 92 7.55 -10.27 -12.24
N SER A 93 6.68 -11.17 -11.79
CA SER A 93 5.27 -11.33 -12.19
C SER A 93 4.35 -10.22 -11.67
N VAL A 94 4.74 -9.55 -10.58
CA VAL A 94 4.05 -8.38 -10.03
C VAL A 94 4.77 -7.14 -10.54
N PRO A 95 4.34 -6.54 -11.65
CA PRO A 95 5.03 -5.40 -12.22
C PRO A 95 4.87 -4.20 -11.29
N VAL A 96 5.99 -3.61 -10.88
CA VAL A 96 6.05 -2.41 -10.04
C VAL A 96 7.03 -1.40 -10.63
N PRO A 97 6.90 -0.09 -10.34
CA PRO A 97 7.91 0.88 -10.72
C PRO A 97 9.28 0.48 -10.17
N GLU A 98 10.32 0.58 -11.00
CA GLU A 98 11.68 0.45 -10.51
C GLU A 98 12.02 1.64 -9.61
N ILE A 99 12.40 1.37 -8.36
CA ILE A 99 12.99 2.37 -7.46
C ILE A 99 14.47 2.59 -7.83
N TYR A 100 14.83 3.84 -8.09
CA TYR A 100 16.20 4.25 -8.43
C TYR A 100 17.02 4.66 -7.20
N GLY A 101 16.34 5.10 -6.15
CA GLY A 101 16.95 5.43 -4.87
C GLY A 101 16.04 6.30 -4.02
N TRP A 102 16.55 6.73 -2.88
CA TRP A 102 15.88 7.68 -1.99
C TRP A 102 16.87 8.54 -1.24
N THR A 103 16.42 9.71 -0.78
CA THR A 103 17.18 10.56 0.14
C THR A 103 16.26 11.20 1.17
N ASP A 104 16.77 11.40 2.38
CA ASP A 104 16.23 12.36 3.35
C ASP A 104 16.89 13.72 3.14
N ASP A 105 16.10 14.78 3.22
CA ASP A 105 16.56 16.16 3.28
C ASP A 105 15.78 16.92 4.36
N GLY A 106 16.37 17.04 5.55
CA GLY A 106 15.77 17.77 6.66
C GLY A 106 14.53 17.11 7.26
N GLY A 107 14.46 15.77 7.25
CA GLY A 107 13.30 15.01 7.74
C GLY A 107 12.16 14.87 6.71
N GLU A 108 12.40 15.27 5.46
CA GLU A 108 11.53 15.01 4.34
C GLU A 108 12.16 13.95 3.44
N GLY A 109 11.43 12.86 3.20
CA GLY A 109 11.87 11.77 2.32
C GLY A 109 11.55 12.07 0.86
N PHE A 110 12.43 11.62 -0.05
CA PHE A 110 12.28 11.70 -1.49
C PHE A 110 12.55 10.32 -2.10
N LEU A 111 11.55 9.73 -2.75
CA LEU A 111 11.64 8.46 -3.47
C LEU A 111 11.74 8.75 -4.97
N TYR A 112 12.83 8.30 -5.58
CA TYR A 112 13.09 8.46 -7.01
C TYR A 112 12.79 7.15 -7.72
N MET A 113 11.77 7.14 -8.58
CA MET A 113 11.28 5.90 -9.20
C MET A 113 10.90 6.10 -10.67
N GLN A 114 10.79 4.98 -11.39
CA GLN A 114 10.41 4.93 -12.79
C GLN A 114 9.09 5.65 -13.05
N LEU A 115 9.07 6.52 -14.06
CA LEU A 115 7.83 6.93 -14.71
C LEU A 115 7.32 5.77 -15.57
N VAL A 116 6.25 5.13 -15.11
CA VAL A 116 5.61 4.02 -15.82
C VAL A 116 4.78 4.58 -16.98
N GLU A 117 4.99 4.05 -18.18
CA GLU A 117 4.20 4.40 -19.36
C GLU A 117 2.81 3.77 -19.32
N GLY A 118 1.82 4.48 -19.86
CA GLY A 118 0.43 4.05 -19.93
C GLY A 118 -0.52 4.99 -19.21
N VAL A 119 -1.74 4.50 -18.97
CA VAL A 119 -2.80 5.24 -18.29
C VAL A 119 -3.29 4.43 -17.09
N THR A 120 -3.83 5.11 -16.07
CA THR A 120 -4.46 4.42 -14.94
C THR A 120 -5.69 3.65 -15.40
N LEU A 121 -5.97 2.50 -14.80
CA LEU A 121 -7.16 1.70 -15.06
C LEU A 121 -8.43 2.53 -14.84
N GLU A 122 -8.48 3.34 -13.78
CA GLU A 122 -9.58 4.28 -13.49
C GLU A 122 -9.97 5.11 -14.72
N LYS A 123 -9.00 5.83 -15.31
CA LYS A 123 -9.22 6.67 -16.50
C LYS A 123 -9.67 5.89 -17.72
N ARG A 124 -9.25 4.63 -17.84
CA ARG A 124 -9.55 3.79 -19.01
C ARG A 124 -10.83 2.97 -18.81
N TRP A 125 -11.31 2.84 -17.58
CA TRP A 125 -12.30 1.84 -17.17
C TRP A 125 -13.56 1.84 -18.01
N ASP A 126 -14.15 3.03 -18.21
CA ASP A 126 -15.40 3.19 -18.97
C ASP A 126 -15.25 2.87 -20.47
N SER A 127 -14.03 2.89 -21.00
CA SER A 127 -13.73 2.58 -22.40
C SER A 127 -13.37 1.10 -22.65
N LEU A 128 -13.13 0.33 -21.59
CA LEU A 128 -12.72 -1.07 -21.71
C LEU A 128 -13.91 -1.96 -22.09
N SER A 129 -13.64 -2.90 -22.99
CA SER A 129 -14.57 -3.99 -23.26
C SER A 129 -14.70 -4.89 -22.03
N ARG A 130 -15.81 -5.65 -21.93
CA ARG A 130 -15.95 -6.64 -20.85
C ARG A 130 -14.83 -7.69 -20.88
N GLU A 131 -14.40 -8.10 -22.07
CA GLU A 131 -13.28 -9.02 -22.25
C GLU A 131 -11.98 -8.44 -21.66
N ASP A 132 -11.68 -7.17 -21.93
CA ASP A 132 -10.52 -6.49 -21.35
C ASP A 132 -10.64 -6.36 -19.83
N LYS A 133 -11.82 -6.01 -19.29
CA LYS A 133 -12.04 -5.90 -17.84
C LYS A 133 -11.83 -7.25 -17.14
N VAL A 134 -12.35 -8.34 -17.71
CA VAL A 134 -12.12 -9.71 -17.21
C VAL A 134 -10.65 -10.08 -17.31
N GLY A 135 -9.98 -9.80 -18.44
CA GLY A 135 -8.56 -10.06 -18.61
C GLY A 135 -7.66 -9.27 -17.65
N VAL A 136 -8.07 -8.06 -17.23
CA VAL A 136 -7.41 -7.31 -16.15
C VAL A 136 -7.60 -8.02 -14.80
N CYS A 137 -8.80 -8.51 -14.50
CA CYS A 137 -9.08 -9.24 -13.26
C CYS A 137 -8.28 -10.55 -13.18
N GLU A 138 -8.13 -11.27 -14.29
CA GLU A 138 -7.28 -12.47 -14.35
C GLU A 138 -5.82 -12.13 -14.03
N GLN A 139 -5.27 -11.07 -14.64
CA GLN A 139 -3.92 -10.59 -14.34
C GLN A 139 -3.77 -10.19 -12.86
N LEU A 140 -4.74 -9.47 -12.29
CA LEU A 140 -4.73 -9.09 -10.87
C LEU A 140 -4.76 -10.31 -9.96
N ARG A 141 -5.56 -11.32 -10.28
CA ARG A 141 -5.66 -12.55 -9.50
C ARG A 141 -4.30 -13.26 -9.47
N ASP A 142 -3.67 -13.46 -10.63
CA ASP A 142 -2.35 -14.09 -10.72
C ASP A 142 -1.30 -13.33 -9.88
N MET A 143 -1.28 -12.00 -9.99
CA MET A 143 -0.37 -11.14 -9.22
C MET A 143 -0.60 -11.26 -7.70
N LEU A 144 -1.86 -11.24 -7.27
CA LEU A 144 -2.23 -11.32 -5.86
C LEU A 144 -1.98 -12.71 -5.27
N ASP A 145 -2.22 -13.76 -6.05
CA ASP A 145 -1.90 -15.13 -5.64
C ASP A 145 -0.40 -15.27 -5.40
N GLU A 146 0.44 -14.76 -6.29
CA GLU A 146 1.89 -14.75 -6.09
C GLU A 146 2.34 -13.88 -4.89
N LEU A 147 1.75 -12.69 -4.73
CA LEU A 147 2.02 -11.81 -3.60
C LEU A 147 1.69 -12.48 -2.25
N ARG A 148 0.58 -13.22 -2.20
CA ARG A 148 0.13 -13.95 -1.01
C ARG A 148 0.99 -15.17 -0.68
N GLN A 149 1.77 -15.69 -1.64
CA GLN A 149 2.73 -16.76 -1.38
C GLN A 149 4.04 -16.27 -0.75
N VAL A 150 4.31 -14.95 -0.75
CA VAL A 150 5.51 -14.40 -0.13
C VAL A 150 5.56 -14.78 1.34
N LYS A 151 6.71 -15.28 1.78
CA LYS A 151 6.91 -15.76 3.14
C LYS A 151 7.55 -14.69 4.02
N ARG A 152 7.14 -14.69 5.29
CA ARG A 152 7.84 -14.01 6.38
C ARG A 152 9.05 -14.83 6.80
N ASP A 153 10.03 -14.16 7.38
CA ASP A 153 11.07 -14.84 8.15
C ASP A 153 10.41 -15.63 9.30
N PRO A 154 10.56 -16.96 9.36
CA PRO A 154 10.00 -17.77 10.45
C PRO A 154 10.54 -17.40 11.84
N GLU A 155 11.70 -16.76 11.92
CA GLU A 155 12.29 -16.29 13.17
C GLU A 155 11.83 -14.86 13.54
N ASP A 156 11.14 -14.16 12.64
CA ASP A 156 10.64 -12.80 12.84
C ASP A 156 9.23 -12.62 12.25
N GLU A 157 8.25 -13.29 12.86
CA GLU A 157 6.84 -13.13 12.48
C GLU A 157 6.22 -11.87 13.10
N PHE A 158 5.63 -11.03 12.24
CA PHE A 158 4.90 -9.83 12.66
C PHE A 158 3.82 -9.44 11.62
N LEU A 159 2.98 -8.48 12.01
CA LEU A 159 2.15 -7.66 11.12
C LEU A 159 2.69 -6.23 11.15
N GLY A 160 2.98 -5.66 9.99
CA GLY A 160 3.77 -4.44 9.88
C GLY A 160 4.27 -4.22 8.46
N GLN A 161 4.91 -3.08 8.21
CA GLN A 161 5.56 -2.82 6.91
C GLN A 161 6.68 -3.81 6.63
N ILE A 162 7.14 -3.86 5.37
CA ILE A 162 8.21 -4.76 4.92
C ILE A 162 9.47 -4.75 5.81
N ASN A 163 9.76 -3.61 6.43
CA ASN A 163 10.92 -3.38 7.28
C ASN A 163 10.61 -3.43 8.79
N ARG A 164 9.50 -4.07 9.18
CA ARG A 164 9.04 -4.17 10.57
C ARG A 164 8.55 -2.85 11.17
N GLY A 165 8.34 -1.83 10.35
CA GLY A 165 7.70 -0.57 10.75
C GLY A 165 6.20 -0.71 11.01
N PRO A 166 5.56 0.30 11.63
CA PRO A 166 4.11 0.34 11.78
C PRO A 166 3.42 0.41 10.42
N LEU A 167 2.25 -0.23 10.32
CA LEU A 167 1.37 -0.15 9.15
C LEU A 167 0.97 1.31 8.90
N GLN A 168 0.88 1.67 7.62
CA GLN A 168 0.61 3.04 7.17
C GLN A 168 -0.72 3.15 6.42
N ASP A 169 -1.58 2.14 6.54
CA ASP A 169 -2.93 2.21 5.99
C ASP A 169 -3.62 3.47 6.50
N VAL A 170 -4.28 4.23 5.61
CA VAL A 170 -4.96 5.48 5.98
C VAL A 170 -6.07 5.29 7.01
N VAL A 171 -6.63 4.08 7.12
CA VAL A 171 -7.56 3.70 8.20
C VAL A 171 -6.86 3.79 9.56
N PHE A 172 -5.56 3.50 9.60
CA PHE A 172 -4.75 3.48 10.82
C PHE A 172 -3.96 4.76 11.07
N ALA A 173 -3.36 5.33 10.03
CA ALA A 173 -2.33 6.35 10.10
C ALA A 173 -2.83 7.72 9.62
N ASP A 174 -3.91 8.22 10.23
CA ASP A 174 -4.48 9.54 9.91
C ASP A 174 -3.73 10.72 10.56
N GLY A 175 -2.66 10.44 11.31
CA GLY A 175 -1.85 11.42 12.03
C GLY A 175 -2.35 11.75 13.44
N THR A 176 -3.52 11.27 13.84
CA THR A 176 -4.10 11.46 15.19
C THR A 176 -4.10 10.17 16.01
N ARG A 177 -4.16 9.02 15.32
CA ARG A 177 -4.13 7.70 15.93
C ARG A 177 -2.71 7.28 16.36
N PRO A 178 -2.59 6.42 17.38
CA PRO A 178 -1.31 5.77 17.71
C PRO A 178 -0.77 4.98 16.51
N LYS A 179 0.53 4.69 16.52
CA LYS A 179 1.15 3.84 15.51
C LYS A 179 0.50 2.44 15.51
N ALA A 180 0.20 1.91 14.32
CA ALA A 180 -0.34 0.57 14.14
C ALA A 180 0.79 -0.45 13.99
N GLY A 181 1.29 -0.94 15.13
CA GLY A 181 2.30 -1.99 15.17
C GLY A 181 3.76 -1.51 15.13
N PRO A 182 4.71 -2.40 14.76
CA PRO A 182 4.46 -3.79 14.34
C PRO A 182 3.76 -4.60 15.43
N PHE A 183 2.88 -5.50 15.04
CA PHE A 183 2.16 -6.41 15.94
C PHE A 183 2.79 -7.79 15.87
N LEU A 184 2.96 -8.46 17.01
CA LEU A 184 3.59 -9.79 17.09
C LEU A 184 2.58 -10.91 16.89
N SER A 185 1.28 -10.60 16.90
CA SER A 185 0.22 -11.58 16.67
C SER A 185 -1.03 -10.95 16.05
N MET A 186 -1.87 -11.80 15.45
CA MET A 186 -3.20 -11.41 14.98
C MET A 186 -4.05 -10.82 16.12
N LYS A 187 -3.92 -11.38 17.33
CA LYS A 187 -4.59 -10.89 18.53
C LYS A 187 -4.19 -9.45 18.85
N GLU A 188 -2.90 -9.13 18.84
CA GLU A 188 -2.43 -7.76 19.10
C GLU A 188 -2.96 -6.76 18.06
N PHE A 189 -3.02 -7.17 16.79
CA PHE A 189 -3.61 -6.37 15.72
C PHE A 189 -5.10 -6.10 16.00
N HIS A 190 -5.92 -7.12 16.29
CA HIS A 190 -7.35 -6.91 16.58
C HIS A 190 -7.61 -6.20 17.92
N ASP A 191 -6.78 -6.44 18.95
CA ASP A 191 -6.86 -5.72 20.22
C ASP A 191 -6.53 -4.23 20.04
N TRP A 192 -5.71 -3.87 19.05
CA TRP A 192 -5.46 -2.48 18.71
C TRP A 192 -6.69 -1.77 18.14
N PHE A 193 -7.54 -2.46 17.37
CA PHE A 193 -8.85 -1.90 16.94
C PHE A 193 -9.75 -1.65 18.15
N SER A 194 -9.81 -2.61 19.06
CA SER A 194 -10.55 -2.51 20.32
C SER A 194 -10.09 -1.31 21.15
N PHE A 195 -8.76 -1.15 21.28
CA PHE A 195 -8.15 -0.02 21.96
C PHE A 195 -8.59 1.32 21.37
N LEU A 196 -8.68 1.46 20.05
CA LEU A 196 -9.12 2.71 19.42
C LEU A 196 -10.58 3.05 19.78
N VAL A 197 -11.49 2.08 19.76
CA VAL A 197 -12.91 2.28 20.14
C VAL A 197 -13.03 2.68 21.60
N ARG A 198 -12.30 1.99 22.48
CA ARG A 198 -12.27 2.29 23.92
C ARG A 198 -11.73 3.69 24.18
N ARG A 199 -10.63 4.07 23.53
CA ARG A 199 -10.04 5.41 23.63
C ARG A 199 -10.99 6.50 23.18
N GLN A 200 -11.73 6.28 22.08
CA GLN A 200 -12.74 7.23 21.62
C GLN A 200 -13.89 7.35 22.63
N SER A 201 -14.35 6.22 23.16
CA SER A 201 -15.44 6.16 24.14
C SER A 201 -15.08 6.83 25.48
N ALA A 202 -13.83 6.69 25.93
CA ALA A 202 -13.29 7.33 27.12
C ALA A 202 -13.30 8.86 27.05
N SER A 203 -13.37 9.43 25.83
CA SER A 203 -13.50 10.88 25.65
C SER A 203 -14.94 11.39 25.89
N GLY A 204 -15.90 10.48 26.09
CA GLY A 204 -17.30 10.80 26.37
C GLY A 204 -17.61 10.87 27.87
N PRO A 205 -18.62 11.67 28.28
CA PRO A 205 -18.92 11.92 29.70
C PRO A 205 -19.44 10.68 30.46
N HIS A 206 -19.79 9.60 29.76
CA HIS A 206 -20.29 8.38 30.40
C HIS A 206 -19.17 7.48 30.96
N TRP A 207 -17.95 7.62 30.45
CA TRP A 207 -16.83 6.72 30.72
C TRP A 207 -15.60 7.44 31.28
N GLU A 208 -15.73 8.68 31.74
CA GLU A 208 -14.60 9.55 32.12
C GLU A 208 -13.78 9.01 33.31
N ASP A 209 -14.42 8.27 34.23
CA ASP A 209 -13.80 7.70 35.42
C ASP A 209 -13.43 6.20 35.27
N TYR A 210 -13.57 5.64 34.06
CA TYR A 210 -13.29 4.23 33.81
C TYR A 210 -11.89 4.04 33.22
N GLU A 211 -11.19 3.00 33.67
CA GLU A 211 -9.97 2.54 33.00
C GLU A 211 -10.31 2.01 31.61
N LEU A 212 -9.40 2.19 30.64
CA LEU A 212 -9.65 1.86 29.23
C LEU A 212 -10.04 0.39 29.02
N GLU A 213 -9.46 -0.51 29.82
CA GLU A 213 -9.68 -1.95 29.76
C GLU A 213 -11.10 -2.35 30.19
N ASP A 214 -11.73 -1.54 31.05
CA ASP A 214 -13.07 -1.75 31.58
C ASP A 214 -14.16 -1.21 30.65
N ILE A 215 -13.80 -0.36 29.69
CA ILE A 215 -14.72 0.13 28.68
C ILE A 215 -15.11 -1.03 27.74
N PRO A 216 -16.42 -1.34 27.58
CA PRO A 216 -16.85 -2.45 26.74
C PRO A 216 -16.56 -2.15 25.27
N ASP A 217 -16.13 -3.19 24.55
CA ASP A 217 -16.04 -3.19 23.10
C ASP A 217 -17.00 -4.25 22.54
N PRO A 218 -18.13 -3.83 21.95
CA PRO A 218 -19.12 -4.75 21.40
C PRO A 218 -18.68 -5.46 20.11
N TYR A 219 -17.61 -4.97 19.46
CA TYR A 219 -17.18 -5.39 18.13
C TYR A 219 -16.01 -6.39 18.17
N ARG A 220 -15.25 -6.46 19.27
CA ARG A 220 -14.08 -7.36 19.38
C ARG A 220 -14.38 -8.82 19.02
N GLN A 221 -15.55 -9.31 19.38
CA GLN A 221 -16.02 -10.67 19.10
C GLN A 221 -16.22 -10.96 17.60
N LEU A 222 -16.37 -9.92 16.78
CA LEU A 222 -16.52 -10.03 15.32
C LEU A 222 -15.17 -10.21 14.60
N LEU A 223 -14.05 -10.02 15.31
CA LEU A 223 -12.69 -10.19 14.79
C LEU A 223 -11.98 -11.39 15.46
N PRO A 224 -12.32 -12.65 15.12
CA PRO A 224 -11.57 -13.80 15.62
C PRO A 224 -10.10 -13.75 15.15
N ASP A 225 -9.18 -14.26 15.97
CA ASP A 225 -7.72 -14.13 15.76
C ASP A 225 -7.10 -15.26 14.90
N ASP A 226 -7.93 -15.98 14.14
CA ASP A 226 -7.57 -17.12 13.28
C ASP A 226 -7.27 -16.82 11.79
N PRO A 227 -7.34 -15.59 11.24
CA PRO A 227 -6.87 -15.30 9.87
C PRO A 227 -5.39 -15.62 9.65
N GLY A 228 -5.05 -15.93 8.41
CA GLY A 228 -3.66 -15.95 7.97
C GLY A 228 -3.08 -14.53 7.89
N VAL A 229 -1.75 -14.43 7.88
CA VAL A 229 -1.03 -13.18 7.60
C VAL A 229 -0.36 -13.32 6.24
N VAL A 230 -0.58 -12.35 5.36
CA VAL A 230 -0.08 -12.33 3.98
C VAL A 230 0.51 -10.97 3.65
N PHE A 231 1.39 -10.91 2.65
CA PHE A 231 1.86 -9.63 2.13
C PHE A 231 0.76 -9.00 1.27
N THR A 232 0.49 -7.73 1.48
CA THR A 232 -0.72 -7.05 0.97
C THR A 232 -0.34 -5.67 0.46
N HIS A 233 -0.95 -5.25 -0.65
CA HIS A 233 -0.79 -3.90 -1.22
C HIS A 233 -1.48 -2.86 -0.33
N ALA A 234 -2.70 -3.19 0.12
CA ALA A 234 -3.55 -2.41 1.04
C ALA A 234 -4.07 -1.08 0.48
N ASP A 235 -3.88 -0.83 -0.81
CA ASP A 235 -4.43 0.34 -1.51
C ASP A 235 -4.71 0.04 -3.00
N LEU A 236 -5.23 -1.15 -3.30
CA LEU A 236 -5.43 -1.64 -4.67
C LEU A 236 -6.66 -1.01 -5.36
N HIS A 237 -6.62 0.30 -5.54
CA HIS A 237 -7.63 1.10 -6.24
C HIS A 237 -7.34 1.17 -7.75
N PRO A 238 -8.33 1.29 -8.65
CA PRO A 238 -8.11 1.43 -10.11
C PRO A 238 -7.16 2.59 -10.51
N SER A 239 -7.05 3.63 -9.69
CA SER A 239 -6.12 4.75 -9.93
C SER A 239 -4.65 4.40 -9.64
N ASN A 240 -4.40 3.28 -8.94
CA ASN A 240 -3.08 2.75 -8.62
C ASN A 240 -2.67 1.57 -9.53
N ILE A 241 -3.43 1.30 -10.60
CA ILE A 241 -3.14 0.26 -11.59
C ILE A 241 -2.84 0.94 -12.93
N MET A 242 -1.61 0.85 -13.41
CA MET A 242 -1.21 1.35 -14.73
C MET A 242 -1.43 0.29 -15.78
N VAL A 243 -2.11 0.64 -16.87
CA VAL A 243 -2.43 -0.27 -17.99
C VAL A 243 -1.96 0.28 -19.33
N SER A 244 -1.80 -0.63 -20.29
CA SER A 244 -1.58 -0.29 -21.70
C SER A 244 -2.74 0.56 -22.26
N GLU A 245 -2.49 1.34 -23.32
CA GLU A 245 -3.54 2.08 -24.04
C GLU A 245 -4.23 1.24 -25.12
N GLY A 246 -3.62 0.12 -25.52
CA GLY A 246 -4.12 -0.78 -26.56
C GLY A 246 -4.99 -1.93 -26.02
N SER A 247 -5.58 -2.69 -26.94
CA SER A 247 -6.25 -3.98 -26.62
C SER A 247 -5.39 -5.12 -27.19
N PRO A 248 -5.19 -6.24 -26.45
CA PRO A 248 -5.73 -6.52 -25.11
C PRO A 248 -5.13 -5.60 -24.03
N CYS A 249 -5.97 -5.25 -23.05
CA CYS A 249 -5.56 -4.46 -21.90
C CYS A 249 -4.58 -5.25 -21.02
N ARG A 250 -3.38 -4.70 -20.78
CA ARG A 250 -2.32 -5.32 -19.98
C ARG A 250 -1.94 -4.42 -18.84
N ILE A 251 -1.71 -5.00 -17.66
CA ILE A 251 -1.21 -4.27 -16.50
C ILE A 251 0.29 -4.02 -16.71
N ASN A 252 0.67 -2.75 -16.79
CA ASN A 252 2.05 -2.30 -16.94
C ASN A 252 2.75 -2.17 -15.58
N ALA A 253 2.02 -1.76 -14.54
CA ALA A 253 2.51 -1.74 -13.15
C ALA A 253 1.36 -1.54 -12.14
N VAL A 254 1.54 -2.06 -10.93
CA VAL A 254 0.82 -1.62 -9.73
C VAL A 254 1.70 -0.60 -9.00
N ILE A 255 1.14 0.56 -8.67
CA ILE A 255 1.86 1.70 -8.08
C ILE A 255 1.34 2.02 -6.67
N ASP A 256 2.05 2.89 -5.95
CA ASP A 256 1.64 3.42 -4.64
C ASP A 256 1.65 2.42 -3.47
N TRP A 257 2.76 1.69 -3.32
CA TRP A 257 2.96 0.64 -2.31
C TRP A 257 3.22 1.15 -0.87
N HIS A 258 2.92 2.40 -0.56
CA HIS A 258 3.25 2.98 0.75
C HIS A 258 2.46 2.37 1.92
N GLN A 259 1.24 1.90 1.66
CA GLN A 259 0.41 1.20 2.65
C GLN A 259 0.77 -0.29 2.76
N SER A 260 1.64 -0.82 1.89
CA SER A 260 1.92 -2.25 1.83
C SER A 260 2.62 -2.80 3.08
N GLY A 261 2.42 -4.09 3.31
CA GLY A 261 2.98 -4.77 4.49
C GLY A 261 2.36 -6.16 4.71
N TRP A 262 2.58 -6.67 5.91
CA TRP A 262 2.01 -7.92 6.42
C TRP A 262 0.68 -7.64 7.13
N TYR A 263 -0.41 -8.10 6.54
CA TYR A 263 -1.78 -7.87 6.99
C TYR A 263 -2.55 -9.19 7.14
N PRO A 264 -3.71 -9.18 7.82
CA PRO A 264 -4.65 -10.29 7.74
C PRO A 264 -5.10 -10.56 6.30
N ASP A 265 -5.33 -11.81 5.95
CA ASP A 265 -5.71 -12.24 4.59
C ASP A 265 -7.01 -11.62 4.02
N TYR A 266 -7.87 -11.10 4.89
CA TYR A 266 -9.09 -10.39 4.52
C TYR A 266 -8.87 -8.91 4.12
N TRP A 267 -7.70 -8.34 4.44
CA TRP A 267 -7.49 -6.88 4.40
C TRP A 267 -7.55 -6.29 2.99
N GLU A 268 -6.96 -6.95 1.99
CA GLU A 268 -6.97 -6.48 0.60
C GLU A 268 -8.41 -6.35 0.05
N PHE A 269 -9.27 -7.33 0.36
CA PHE A 269 -10.67 -7.29 -0.08
C PHE A 269 -11.41 -6.12 0.56
N TYR A 270 -11.29 -5.98 1.89
CA TYR A 270 -11.90 -4.88 2.61
C TYR A 270 -11.45 -3.53 2.05
N LYS A 271 -10.15 -3.33 1.84
CA LYS A 271 -9.60 -2.08 1.32
C LYS A 271 -10.01 -1.78 -0.12
N ALA A 272 -10.00 -2.78 -0.99
CA ALA A 272 -10.44 -2.62 -2.37
C ALA A 272 -11.92 -2.22 -2.46
N GLU A 273 -12.78 -2.80 -1.63
CA GLU A 273 -14.21 -2.45 -1.55
C GLU A 273 -14.41 -1.06 -0.95
N TYR A 274 -13.81 -0.80 0.21
CA TYR A 274 -14.04 0.40 1.02
C TYR A 274 -13.60 1.71 0.35
N THR A 275 -12.56 1.66 -0.48
CA THR A 275 -12.01 2.85 -1.18
C THR A 275 -12.81 3.22 -2.43
N ASN A 276 -13.83 2.45 -2.81
CA ASN A 276 -14.64 2.67 -4.01
C ASN A 276 -16.11 2.92 -3.65
N HIS A 277 -16.86 3.50 -4.59
CA HIS A 277 -18.31 3.60 -4.42
C HIS A 277 -18.93 2.21 -4.41
N TRP A 278 -19.69 1.88 -3.36
CA TRP A 278 -20.20 0.53 -3.14
C TRP A 278 -21.14 0.04 -4.27
N GLU A 279 -21.89 0.93 -4.93
CA GLU A 279 -22.74 0.57 -6.09
C GLU A 279 -21.97 0.46 -7.42
N SER A 280 -20.67 0.75 -7.45
CA SER A 280 -19.90 0.69 -8.70
C SER A 280 -19.81 -0.74 -9.22
N GLU A 281 -19.79 -0.89 -10.56
CA GLU A 281 -19.57 -2.21 -11.18
C GLU A 281 -18.22 -2.80 -10.75
N TRP A 282 -17.21 -1.95 -10.49
CA TRP A 282 -15.90 -2.39 -10.00
C TRP A 282 -16.04 -3.20 -8.71
N VAL A 283 -16.79 -2.68 -7.74
CA VAL A 283 -17.04 -3.34 -6.46
C VAL A 283 -17.96 -4.56 -6.62
N GLN A 284 -19.08 -4.40 -7.31
CA GLN A 284 -20.13 -5.43 -7.34
C GLN A 284 -19.83 -6.61 -8.28
N GLU A 285 -19.15 -6.36 -9.40
CA GLU A 285 -18.88 -7.39 -10.43
C GLU A 285 -17.41 -7.83 -10.45
N TYR A 286 -16.45 -6.89 -10.36
CA TYR A 286 -15.05 -7.20 -10.71
C TYR A 286 -14.14 -7.53 -9.52
N ILE A 287 -14.26 -6.87 -8.35
CA ILE A 287 -13.50 -7.23 -7.15
C ILE A 287 -13.63 -8.73 -6.80
N PRO A 288 -14.86 -9.31 -6.78
CA PRO A 288 -15.03 -10.74 -6.51
C PRO A 288 -14.37 -11.67 -7.54
N MET A 289 -13.98 -11.15 -8.71
CA MET A 289 -13.25 -11.94 -9.70
C MET A 289 -11.77 -12.10 -9.34
N PHE A 290 -11.14 -11.20 -8.58
CA PHE A 290 -9.70 -11.32 -8.28
C PHE A 290 -9.37 -11.38 -6.79
N LEU A 291 -10.36 -11.12 -5.93
CA LEU A 291 -10.23 -11.29 -4.48
C LEU A 291 -11.36 -12.18 -3.94
N ASN A 292 -10.97 -13.14 -3.11
CA ASN A 292 -11.94 -13.98 -2.40
C ASN A 292 -12.61 -13.15 -1.30
N LYS A 293 -13.94 -13.12 -1.31
CA LYS A 293 -14.72 -12.48 -0.25
C LYS A 293 -14.43 -13.16 1.10
N PRO A 294 -14.03 -12.40 2.14
CA PRO A 294 -13.73 -12.96 3.45
C PRO A 294 -15.02 -13.37 4.19
N ARG A 295 -14.86 -14.01 5.35
CA ARG A 295 -15.98 -14.33 6.25
C ARG A 295 -16.75 -13.05 6.58
N GLU A 296 -18.07 -13.12 6.50
CA GLU A 296 -18.97 -12.00 6.78
C GLU A 296 -18.75 -11.41 8.17
N THR A 297 -18.35 -12.24 9.14
CA THR A 297 -17.97 -11.79 10.49
C THR A 297 -16.88 -10.72 10.47
N PHE A 298 -15.84 -10.87 9.62
CA PHE A 298 -14.77 -9.89 9.52
C PHE A 298 -15.24 -8.59 8.88
N LEU A 299 -16.00 -8.66 7.78
CA LEU A 299 -16.53 -7.47 7.12
C LEU A 299 -17.40 -6.67 8.09
N ASN A 300 -18.36 -7.33 8.74
CA ASN A 300 -19.23 -6.70 9.73
C ASN A 300 -18.43 -6.12 10.91
N GLY A 301 -17.38 -6.82 11.36
CA GLY A 301 -16.48 -6.34 12.40
C GLY A 301 -15.78 -5.06 12.00
N ILE A 302 -15.07 -5.07 10.87
CA ILE A 302 -14.33 -3.90 10.38
C ILE A 302 -15.26 -2.73 10.03
N ASP A 303 -16.42 -2.98 9.41
CA ASP A 303 -17.42 -1.95 9.13
C ASP A 303 -17.94 -1.30 10.41
N SER A 304 -18.14 -2.09 11.48
CA SER A 304 -18.53 -1.57 12.78
C SER A 304 -17.45 -0.66 13.38
N TYR A 305 -16.18 -1.04 13.26
CA TYR A 305 -15.05 -0.19 13.67
C TYR A 305 -14.96 1.08 12.83
N ALA A 306 -15.02 0.98 11.50
CA ALA A 306 -14.97 2.12 10.59
C ALA A 306 -16.08 3.13 10.88
N ALA A 307 -17.31 2.65 11.04
CA ALA A 307 -18.46 3.46 11.43
C ALA A 307 -18.24 4.15 12.79
N SER A 308 -17.71 3.43 13.79
CA SER A 308 -17.43 4.00 15.11
C SER A 308 -16.40 5.13 15.06
N TRP A 309 -15.44 5.05 14.15
CA TRP A 309 -14.40 6.07 13.94
C TRP A 309 -14.86 7.26 13.09
N GLY A 310 -16.12 7.30 12.70
CA GLY A 310 -16.70 8.41 11.92
C GLY A 310 -16.45 8.31 10.42
N PHE A 311 -16.14 7.12 9.92
CA PHE A 311 -16.12 6.87 8.49
C PHE A 311 -17.42 6.17 8.05
N MET A 312 -18.36 6.97 7.52
CA MET A 312 -19.53 6.53 6.76
C MET A 312 -20.00 7.68 5.86
#